data_AF-A0A7V9IWB1-F1
#
_entry.id   AF-A0A7V9IWB1-F1
#
_cell.length_a   1.000
_cell.length_b   1.000
_cell.length_c   1.000
_cell.angle_alpha   90.00
_cell.angle_beta   90.00
_cell.angle_gamma   90.00
#
_symmetry.space_group_name_H-M   'P 1'
#
loop_
_entity.id
_entity.type
_entity.pdbx_description
1 polymer ?
#
loop_
_entity_poly.entity_id
_entity_poly.type
_entity_poly.pdbx_seq_one_letter_code
_entity_poly.pdbx_strand_id
1 'polypeptide(L)'
;MTLRCARRPTIKWSYAEKAFERWCQGQTGFPLVDAGMRQLLREGWMHNRARLVVGSFLTKDLGIDWRWGERWFMRLLIDGDEANNNGNWQWIASVGVDPQPAFRRIYNPALHMERFDADGSYVRRYVPELREVPDRYLREPWEMPREVQDEAGCAIGSDYPWPMVEHRSDP
;
A
#
# COMPACT_ATOMS: atom_id res chain seq x y z
N MET A 1 4.55 -21.57 0.84
CA MET A 1 5.99 -21.26 1.09
C MET A 1 6.02 -19.96 1.88
N THR A 2 6.21 -20.08 3.19
CA THR A 2 5.71 -19.17 4.24
C THR A 2 6.48 -17.84 4.30
N LEU A 3 5.77 -16.71 4.32
CA LEU A 3 6.34 -15.37 4.51
C LEU A 3 6.99 -15.28 5.90
N ARG A 4 8.30 -15.00 5.90
CA ARG A 4 9.14 -14.87 7.10
C ARG A 4 8.88 -13.53 7.80
N CYS A 5 7.80 -13.42 8.55
CA CYS A 5 7.69 -12.42 9.63
C CYS A 5 8.42 -12.91 10.90
N ALA A 6 9.63 -13.47 10.73
CA ALA A 6 10.47 -13.94 11.82
C ALA A 6 11.61 -12.95 12.00
N ARG A 7 11.62 -12.25 13.16
CA ARG A 7 12.74 -11.50 13.77
C ARG A 7 14.00 -11.44 12.88
N ARG A 8 14.04 -10.54 11.90
CA ARG A 8 15.27 -10.31 11.11
C ARG A 8 16.13 -9.27 11.84
N PRO A 9 17.36 -9.61 12.27
CA PRO A 9 18.28 -8.65 12.89
C PRO A 9 18.84 -7.64 11.88
N THR A 10 18.73 -7.92 10.58
CA THR A 10 19.23 -7.07 9.49
C THR A 10 18.23 -7.08 8.34
N ILE A 11 17.89 -5.90 7.83
CA ILE A 11 16.96 -5.78 6.71
C ILE A 11 17.69 -6.20 5.42
N LYS A 12 17.20 -7.27 4.77
CA LYS A 12 17.63 -7.65 3.42
C LYS A 12 16.58 -7.17 2.44
N TRP A 13 16.94 -6.16 1.65
CA TRP A 13 16.06 -5.58 0.65
C TRP A 13 15.93 -6.49 -0.57
N SER A 14 14.71 -6.56 -1.09
CA SER A 14 14.37 -7.14 -2.37
C SER A 14 14.47 -6.10 -3.48
N TYR A 15 14.81 -6.54 -4.69
CA TYR A 15 14.84 -5.73 -5.90
C TYR A 15 13.88 -6.33 -6.95
N ALA A 16 12.68 -6.70 -6.50
CA ALA A 16 11.65 -7.26 -7.35
C ALA A 16 10.98 -6.17 -8.20
N GLU A 17 11.57 -5.86 -9.36
CA GLU A 17 11.13 -4.80 -10.27
C GLU A 17 9.63 -4.86 -10.60
N LYS A 18 9.12 -6.04 -10.97
CA LYS A 18 7.69 -6.23 -11.25
C LYS A 18 6.78 -5.87 -10.07
N ALA A 19 7.21 -6.16 -8.85
CA ALA A 19 6.44 -5.83 -7.67
C ALA A 19 6.47 -4.32 -7.39
N PHE A 20 7.63 -3.68 -7.60
CA PHE A 20 7.76 -2.24 -7.52
C PHE A 20 6.91 -1.52 -8.57
N GLU A 21 6.88 -1.99 -9.82
CA GLU A 21 6.07 -1.41 -10.89
C GLU A 21 4.57 -1.46 -10.57
N ARG A 22 4.08 -2.60 -10.08
CA ARG A 22 2.68 -2.73 -9.63
C ARG A 22 2.36 -1.79 -8.48
N TRP A 23 3.29 -1.61 -7.53
CA TRP A 23 3.14 -0.63 -6.45
C TRP A 23 3.10 0.79 -7.00
N CYS A 24 4.03 1.17 -7.88
CA CYS A 24 4.05 2.48 -8.54
C CYS A 24 2.75 2.81 -9.27
N GLN A 25 2.12 1.82 -9.90
CA GLN A 25 0.88 1.96 -10.68
C GLN A 25 -0.40 1.84 -9.85
N GLY A 26 -0.32 1.50 -8.56
CA GLY A 26 -1.51 1.24 -7.74
C GLY A 26 -2.31 0.02 -8.23
N GLN A 27 -1.61 -1.09 -8.45
CA GLN A 27 -2.15 -2.40 -8.85
C GLN A 27 -1.71 -3.50 -7.87
N THR A 28 -1.67 -3.18 -6.58
CA THR A 28 -1.23 -4.08 -5.51
C THR A 28 -2.30 -5.07 -5.09
N GLY A 29 -3.57 -4.76 -5.37
CA GLY A 29 -4.72 -5.49 -4.89
C GLY A 29 -5.16 -5.01 -3.50
N PHE A 30 -4.44 -4.09 -2.85
CA PHE A 30 -4.82 -3.50 -1.56
C PHE A 30 -5.46 -2.12 -1.78
N PRO A 31 -6.78 -1.95 -1.57
CA PRO A 31 -7.51 -0.78 -2.04
C PRO A 31 -7.00 0.55 -1.51
N LEU A 32 -6.63 0.63 -0.23
CA LEU A 32 -6.07 1.85 0.36
C LEU A 32 -4.68 2.20 -0.22
N VAL A 33 -3.86 1.19 -0.50
CA VAL A 33 -2.54 1.38 -1.11
C VAL A 33 -2.70 1.85 -2.55
N ASP A 34 -3.58 1.19 -3.31
CA ASP A 34 -3.83 1.48 -4.71
C ASP A 34 -4.45 2.88 -4.87
N ALA A 35 -5.39 3.26 -4.00
CA ALA A 35 -5.94 4.60 -3.95
C ALA A 35 -4.87 5.67 -3.67
N GLY A 36 -3.96 5.41 -2.71
CA GLY A 36 -2.80 6.26 -2.45
C GLY A 36 -1.93 6.47 -3.68
N MET A 37 -1.47 5.38 -4.28
CA MET A 37 -0.55 5.45 -5.42
C MET A 37 -1.20 6.11 -6.64
N ARG A 38 -2.49 5.85 -6.89
CA ARG A 38 -3.25 6.51 -7.96
C ARG A 38 -3.51 7.99 -7.67
N GLN A 39 -3.72 8.38 -6.41
CA GLN A 39 -3.79 9.79 -6.03
C GLN A 39 -2.47 10.50 -6.38
N LEU A 40 -1.33 9.94 -5.97
CA LEU A 40 -0.02 10.53 -6.25
C LEU A 40 0.24 10.70 -7.75
N LEU A 41 -0.08 9.67 -8.56
CA LEU A 41 0.05 9.73 -10.01
C LEU A 41 -0.83 10.81 -10.65
N ARG A 42 -2.05 10.98 -10.13
CA ARG A 42 -3.04 11.90 -10.71
C ARG A 42 -2.82 13.35 -10.29
N GLU A 43 -2.50 13.58 -9.02
CA GLU A 43 -2.53 14.91 -8.40
C GLU A 43 -1.13 15.44 -8.08
N GLY A 44 -0.08 14.61 -8.13
CA GLY A 44 1.26 14.97 -7.67
C GLY A 44 1.30 15.28 -6.16
N TRP A 45 0.29 14.83 -5.42
CA TRP A 45 0.15 15.02 -3.99
C TRP A 45 -0.52 13.79 -3.39
N MET A 46 -0.17 13.48 -2.15
CA MET A 46 -0.79 12.39 -1.39
C MET A 46 -0.93 12.80 0.07
N HIS A 47 -2.07 12.49 0.70
CA HIS A 47 -2.26 12.76 2.12
C HIS A 47 -1.23 12.01 2.98
N ASN A 48 -0.72 12.66 4.03
CA ASN A 48 0.37 12.10 4.85
C ASN A 48 0.06 10.70 5.41
N ARG A 49 -1.20 10.44 5.80
CA ARG A 49 -1.59 9.10 6.28
C ARG A 49 -1.44 8.03 5.20
N ALA A 50 -1.81 8.34 3.96
CA ALA A 50 -1.66 7.42 2.84
C ALA A 50 -0.16 7.20 2.54
N ARG A 51 0.69 8.24 2.63
CA ARG A 51 2.16 8.11 2.49
C ARG A 51 2.74 7.07 3.46
N LEU A 52 2.28 7.07 4.71
CA LEU A 52 2.70 6.08 5.70
C LEU A 52 2.31 4.65 5.31
N VAL A 53 1.05 4.45 4.89
CA VAL A 53 0.53 3.14 4.51
C VAL A 53 1.26 2.58 3.28
N VAL A 54 1.38 3.37 2.21
CA VAL A 54 2.03 2.91 0.97
C VAL A 54 3.53 2.67 1.15
N GLY A 55 4.21 3.49 1.97
CA GLY A 55 5.63 3.32 2.26
C GLY A 55 5.92 2.10 3.15
N SER A 56 5.04 1.85 4.12
CA SER A 56 5.09 0.62 4.92
C SER A 56 4.88 -0.59 4.04
N PHE A 57 3.88 -0.56 3.16
CA PHE A 57 3.60 -1.65 2.24
C PHE A 57 4.83 -1.98 1.37
N LEU A 58 5.49 -0.96 0.82
CA LEU A 58 6.71 -1.16 0.02
C LEU A 58 7.84 -1.81 0.83
N THR A 59 8.10 -1.31 2.04
CA THR A 59 9.31 -1.67 2.79
C THR A 59 9.14 -2.89 3.69
N LYS A 60 7.92 -3.17 4.18
CA LYS A 60 7.61 -4.20 5.17
C LYS A 60 6.92 -5.39 4.53
N ASP A 61 5.90 -5.14 3.71
CA ASP A 61 5.13 -6.20 3.07
C ASP A 61 5.84 -6.74 1.82
N LEU A 62 6.30 -5.85 0.92
CA LEU A 62 7.08 -6.25 -0.25
C LEU A 62 8.57 -6.44 0.04
N GLY A 63 9.06 -5.84 1.13
CA GLY A 63 10.47 -5.91 1.52
C GLY A 63 11.42 -5.22 0.55
N ILE A 64 10.94 -4.25 -0.23
CA ILE A 64 11.71 -3.53 -1.27
C ILE A 64 12.48 -2.36 -0.64
N ASP A 65 13.66 -2.05 -1.20
CA ASP A 65 14.50 -0.94 -0.72
C ASP A 65 13.73 0.39 -0.75
N TRP A 66 13.64 1.06 0.40
CA TRP A 66 12.97 2.35 0.57
C TRP A 66 13.48 3.43 -0.38
N ARG A 67 14.76 3.35 -0.82
CA ARG A 67 15.35 4.32 -1.76
C ARG A 67 14.66 4.32 -3.12
N TRP A 68 13.99 3.22 -3.49
CA TRP A 68 13.20 3.16 -4.72
C TRP A 68 11.91 3.96 -4.57
N GLY A 69 11.23 3.81 -3.42
CA GLY A 69 10.05 4.61 -3.08
C GLY A 69 10.36 6.09 -2.91
N GLU A 70 11.49 6.41 -2.28
CA GLU A 70 12.01 7.77 -2.11
C GLU A 70 12.16 8.48 -3.46
N ARG A 71 12.89 7.88 -4.41
CA ARG A 71 13.07 8.44 -5.76
C ARG A 71 11.76 8.56 -6.51
N TRP A 72 10.85 7.61 -6.35
CA TRP A 72 9.52 7.66 -6.97
C TRP A 72 8.71 8.84 -6.44
N PHE A 73 8.72 9.05 -5.13
CA PHE A 73 8.04 10.16 -4.48
C PHE A 73 8.63 11.50 -4.89
N MET A 74 9.97 11.66 -4.89
CA MET A 74 10.61 12.91 -5.34
C MET A 74 10.28 13.26 -6.79
N ARG A 75 10.06 12.26 -7.65
CA ARG A 75 9.71 12.48 -9.05
C ARG A 75 8.29 13.06 -9.23
N LEU A 76 7.36 12.72 -8.33
CA LEU A 76 5.93 13.00 -8.51
C LEU A 76 5.39 14.06 -7.56
N LEU A 77 5.94 14.17 -6.35
CA LEU A 77 5.45 15.10 -5.35
C LEU A 77 5.75 16.54 -5.74
N ILE A 78 4.70 17.33 -5.92
CA ILE A 78 4.78 18.78 -6.14
C ILE A 78 5.33 19.47 -4.88
N ASP A 79 5.04 18.90 -3.70
CA ASP A 79 5.58 19.33 -2.41
C ASP A 79 6.87 18.59 -2.01
N GLY A 80 7.55 17.97 -2.98
CA GLY A 80 8.76 17.19 -2.76
C GLY A 80 9.89 18.04 -2.17
N ASP A 81 10.27 17.72 -0.94
CA ASP A 81 11.44 18.28 -0.26
C ASP A 81 12.37 17.13 0.13
N GLU A 82 13.66 17.26 -0.20
CA GLU A 82 14.64 16.18 -0.04
C GLU A 82 14.80 15.77 1.43
N ALA A 83 14.82 16.73 2.37
CA ALA A 83 15.01 16.44 3.78
C ALA A 83 13.79 15.72 4.36
N ASN A 84 12.59 16.24 4.08
CA ASN A 84 11.35 15.64 4.55
C ASN A 84 11.10 14.28 3.90
N ASN A 85 11.32 14.12 2.59
CA ASN A 85 11.09 12.85 1.91
C ASN A 85 12.05 11.77 2.44
N ASN A 86 13.36 12.05 2.47
CA ASN A 86 14.35 11.11 2.99
C ASN A 86 14.10 10.76 4.46
N GLY A 87 13.79 11.75 5.30
CA GLY A 87 13.52 11.55 6.72
C GLY A 87 12.31 10.64 6.94
N ASN A 88 11.20 10.89 6.23
CA ASN A 88 10.00 10.07 6.32
C ASN A 88 10.23 8.63 5.84
N TRP A 89 10.93 8.45 4.71
CA TRP A 89 11.22 7.09 4.21
C TRP A 89 12.13 6.31 5.15
N GLN A 90 13.16 6.92 5.72
CA GLN A 90 14.01 6.29 6.73
C GLN A 90 13.20 5.91 7.98
N TRP A 91 12.33 6.81 8.43
CA TRP A 91 11.45 6.56 9.56
C TRP A 91 10.52 5.37 9.31
N ILE A 92 9.82 5.32 8.18
CA ILE A 92 8.94 4.20 7.80
C ILE A 92 9.73 2.89 7.69
N ALA A 93 10.90 2.92 7.03
CA ALA A 93 11.76 1.75 6.84
C ALA A 93 12.42 1.25 8.13
N SER A 94 12.31 1.99 9.24
CA SER A 94 12.97 1.73 10.53
C SER A 94 14.51 1.78 10.43
N VAL A 95 15.05 2.65 9.58
CA VAL A 95 16.50 2.87 9.41
C VAL A 95 16.86 4.34 9.68
N GLY A 96 18.15 4.67 9.62
CA GLY A 96 18.61 6.06 9.70
C GLY A 96 18.90 6.52 11.13
N VAL A 97 18.48 7.75 11.45
CA VAL A 97 18.81 8.45 12.71
C VAL A 97 18.13 7.83 13.94
N ASP A 98 16.97 7.20 13.79
CA ASP A 98 16.26 6.46 14.83
C ASP A 98 15.88 5.05 14.32
N PRO A 99 16.85 4.13 14.26
CA PRO A 99 16.62 2.78 13.78
C PRO A 99 15.77 2.01 14.80
N GLN A 100 14.71 1.38 14.32
CA GLN A 100 13.80 0.59 15.13
C GLN A 100 13.82 -0.87 14.64
N PRO A 101 13.41 -1.85 15.46
CA PRO A 101 13.30 -3.22 14.98
C PRO A 101 12.43 -3.31 13.72
N ALA A 102 12.78 -4.19 12.79
CA ALA A 102 12.14 -4.25 11.46
C ALA A 102 10.61 -4.47 11.51
N PHE A 103 10.11 -5.08 12.60
CA PHE A 103 8.70 -5.34 12.87
C PHE A 103 7.93 -4.14 13.46
N ARG A 104 8.60 -3.04 13.83
CA ARG A 104 7.93 -1.79 14.19
C ARG A 104 7.52 -1.03 12.93
N ARG A 105 6.50 -0.18 13.08
CA ARG A 105 5.98 0.70 12.02
C ARG A 105 5.42 -0.09 10.82
N ILE A 106 4.82 -1.26 11.09
CA ILE A 106 3.99 -2.01 10.12
C ILE A 106 2.58 -1.43 10.19
N TYR A 107 2.03 -1.07 9.05
CA TYR A 107 0.70 -0.51 8.91
C TYR A 107 -0.19 -1.44 8.10
N ASN A 108 -1.15 -2.09 8.74
CA ASN A 108 -2.14 -2.91 8.05
C ASN A 108 -3.07 -2.00 7.22
N PRO A 109 -3.11 -2.13 5.87
CA PRO A 109 -3.95 -1.28 5.02
C PRO A 109 -5.44 -1.38 5.36
N ALA A 110 -5.96 -2.56 5.66
CA ALA A 110 -7.38 -2.77 5.96
C ALA A 110 -7.79 -2.10 7.28
N LEU A 111 -6.99 -2.23 8.35
CA LEU A 111 -7.26 -1.54 9.63
C LEU A 111 -7.14 -0.02 9.51
N HIS A 112 -6.22 0.46 8.69
CA HIS A 112 -6.09 1.89 8.41
C HIS A 112 -7.27 2.43 7.63
N MET A 113 -7.78 1.65 6.67
CA MET A 113 -8.96 2.01 5.91
C MET A 113 -10.19 2.06 6.83
N GLU A 114 -10.39 1.06 7.67
CA GLU A 114 -11.48 1.07 8.66
C GLU A 114 -11.47 2.31 9.55
N ARG A 115 -10.28 2.76 9.98
CA ARG A 115 -10.14 3.90 10.88
C ARG A 115 -10.24 5.27 10.20
N PHE A 116 -9.74 5.40 8.98
CA PHE A 116 -9.54 6.70 8.32
C PHE A 116 -10.35 6.89 7.02
N ASP A 117 -10.97 5.83 6.51
CA ASP A 117 -11.80 5.80 5.31
C ASP A 117 -12.96 4.79 5.49
N ALA A 118 -13.71 4.95 6.59
CA ALA A 118 -14.71 3.98 7.04
C ALA A 118 -15.84 3.75 6.04
N ASP A 119 -16.21 4.78 5.26
CA ASP A 119 -17.21 4.75 4.19
C ASP A 119 -16.60 4.40 2.81
N GLY A 120 -15.26 4.25 2.76
CA GLY A 120 -14.54 3.96 1.53
C GLY A 120 -14.53 5.11 0.51
N SER A 121 -14.95 6.31 0.89
CA SER A 121 -15.07 7.44 -0.03
C SER A 121 -13.74 7.79 -0.70
N TYR A 122 -12.63 7.68 0.01
CA TYR A 122 -11.30 7.89 -0.54
C TYR A 122 -10.92 6.78 -1.53
N VAL A 123 -11.10 5.51 -1.16
CA VAL A 123 -10.82 4.39 -2.06
C VAL A 123 -11.67 4.46 -3.33
N ARG A 124 -12.99 4.64 -3.22
CA ARG A 124 -13.91 4.70 -4.36
C ARG A 124 -13.61 5.87 -5.30
N ARG A 125 -13.04 6.97 -4.78
CA ARG A 125 -12.62 8.13 -5.60
C ARG A 125 -11.43 7.81 -6.51
N TYR A 126 -10.45 7.05 -6.03
CA TYR A 126 -9.20 6.79 -6.76
C TYR A 126 -9.13 5.40 -7.41
N VAL A 127 -9.98 4.47 -6.99
CA VAL A 127 -10.11 3.11 -7.51
C VAL A 127 -11.56 2.92 -8.01
N PRO A 128 -11.93 3.53 -9.15
CA PRO A 128 -13.31 3.59 -9.62
C PRO A 128 -13.92 2.21 -9.92
N GLU A 129 -13.10 1.21 -10.23
CA GLU A 129 -13.56 -0.17 -10.42
C GLU A 129 -14.11 -0.79 -9.13
N LEU A 130 -13.75 -0.27 -7.94
CA LEU A 130 -14.29 -0.71 -6.65
C LEU A 130 -15.49 0.13 -6.19
N ARG A 131 -15.99 1.06 -7.01
CA ARG A 131 -16.99 2.05 -6.59
C ARG A 131 -18.33 1.44 -6.16
N GLU A 132 -18.73 0.31 -6.73
CA GLU A 132 -19.98 -0.38 -6.40
C GLU A 132 -19.78 -1.60 -5.48
N VAL A 133 -18.52 -1.88 -5.07
CA VAL A 133 -18.21 -2.99 -4.16
C VAL A 133 -18.83 -2.72 -2.78
N PRO A 134 -19.57 -3.65 -2.16
CA PRO A 134 -20.16 -3.42 -0.84
C PRO A 134 -19.10 -3.13 0.24
N ASP A 135 -19.40 -2.26 1.20
CA ASP A 135 -18.46 -1.82 2.26
C ASP A 135 -17.83 -2.99 3.04
N ARG A 136 -18.59 -4.07 3.21
CA ARG A 136 -18.10 -5.31 3.84
C ARG A 136 -16.86 -5.88 3.16
N TYR A 137 -16.79 -5.78 1.84
CA TYR A 137 -15.72 -6.34 1.02
C TYR A 137 -14.71 -5.30 0.52
N LEU A 138 -15.02 -4.01 0.64
CA LEU A 138 -14.17 -2.96 0.07
C LEU A 138 -12.75 -2.96 0.64
N ARG A 139 -12.54 -3.42 1.87
CA ARG A 139 -11.21 -3.55 2.47
C ARG A 139 -10.39 -4.70 1.87
N GLU A 140 -11.07 -5.80 1.56
CA GLU A 140 -10.48 -7.05 1.09
C GLU A 140 -11.31 -7.61 -0.08
N PRO A 141 -11.24 -6.97 -1.28
CA PRO A 141 -12.14 -7.28 -2.39
C PRO A 141 -12.00 -8.72 -2.91
N TRP A 142 -10.85 -9.35 -2.67
CA TRP A 142 -10.58 -10.74 -3.02
C TRP A 142 -11.41 -11.75 -2.21
N GLU A 143 -12.07 -11.32 -1.12
CA GLU A 143 -13.00 -12.17 -0.37
C GLU A 143 -14.43 -12.16 -0.95
N MET A 144 -14.70 -11.35 -1.99
CA MET A 144 -16.02 -11.31 -2.62
C MET A 144 -16.37 -12.66 -3.27
N PRO A 145 -17.54 -13.26 -2.92
CA PRO A 145 -18.13 -14.34 -3.70
C PRO A 145 -18.35 -13.91 -5.15
N ARG A 146 -18.41 -14.87 -6.08
CA ARG A 146 -18.62 -14.57 -7.52
C ARG A 146 -19.90 -13.78 -7.75
N GLU A 147 -20.95 -14.12 -7.04
CA GLU A 147 -22.26 -13.46 -7.15
C GLU A 147 -22.15 -11.97 -6.79
N VAL A 148 -21.37 -11.65 -5.75
CA VAL A 148 -21.13 -10.26 -5.33
C VAL A 148 -20.22 -9.52 -6.33
N GLN A 149 -19.25 -10.20 -6.93
CA GLN A 149 -18.41 -9.62 -7.99
C GLN A 149 -19.24 -9.25 -9.23
N ASP A 150 -20.17 -10.12 -9.61
CA ASP A 150 -21.08 -9.89 -10.74
C ASP A 150 -22.04 -8.73 -10.45
N GLU A 151 -22.62 -8.66 -9.24
CA GLU A 151 -23.50 -7.56 -8.81
C GLU A 151 -22.77 -6.21 -8.73
N ALA A 152 -21.54 -6.21 -8.21
CA ALA A 152 -20.71 -5.01 -8.10
C ALA A 152 -20.06 -4.60 -9.44
N GLY A 153 -20.13 -5.45 -10.46
CA GLY A 153 -19.47 -5.24 -11.75
C GLY A 153 -17.94 -5.16 -11.64
N CYS A 154 -17.34 -5.91 -10.71
CA CYS A 154 -15.90 -5.92 -10.47
C CYS A 154 -15.38 -7.35 -10.27
N ALA A 155 -14.77 -7.91 -11.31
CA ALA A 155 -14.15 -9.23 -11.28
C ALA A 155 -12.70 -9.17 -10.78
N ILE A 156 -12.42 -9.84 -9.67
CA ILE A 156 -11.07 -9.92 -9.10
C ILE A 156 -10.17 -10.80 -9.97
N GLY A 157 -9.01 -10.25 -10.34
CA GLY A 157 -8.06 -10.81 -11.29
C GLY A 157 -8.25 -10.33 -12.73
N SER A 158 -9.33 -9.59 -13.02
CA SER A 158 -9.57 -8.95 -14.32
C SER A 158 -9.67 -7.44 -14.17
N ASP A 159 -10.71 -6.95 -13.48
CA ASP A 159 -10.97 -5.51 -13.33
C ASP A 159 -10.15 -4.91 -12.19
N TYR A 160 -9.96 -5.67 -11.12
CA TYR A 160 -9.11 -5.32 -9.99
C TYR A 160 -8.18 -6.48 -9.63
N PRO A 161 -6.87 -6.26 -9.39
CA PRO A 161 -5.92 -7.36 -9.31
C PRO A 161 -6.02 -8.16 -8.01
N TRP A 162 -5.56 -9.42 -8.04
CA TRP A 162 -5.33 -10.22 -6.84
C TRP A 162 -4.27 -9.57 -5.95
N PRO A 163 -4.41 -9.69 -4.61
CA PRO A 163 -3.44 -9.17 -3.65
C PRO A 163 -2.06 -9.75 -3.92
N MET A 164 -1.06 -8.89 -3.96
CA MET A 164 0.33 -9.29 -4.22
C MET A 164 0.97 -10.11 -3.09
N VAL A 165 0.42 -9.98 -1.88
CA VAL A 165 0.93 -10.60 -0.66
C VAL A 165 -0.23 -11.10 0.19
N GLU A 166 0.00 -12.15 0.95
CA GLU A 166 -0.91 -12.59 2.00
C GLU A 166 -0.65 -11.74 3.24
N HIS A 167 -1.55 -10.79 3.53
CA HIS A 167 -1.46 -10.00 4.75
C HIS A 167 -2.22 -10.74 5.87
N ARG A 168 -1.49 -11.38 6.80
CA ARG A 168 -2.14 -11.95 7.99
C ARG A 168 -2.63 -10.81 8.88
N SER A 169 -3.93 -10.82 9.17
CA SER A 169 -4.52 -10.10 10.30
C SER A 169 -4.09 -10.81 11.59
N ASP A 170 -2.82 -10.70 11.97
CA ASP A 170 -2.42 -11.18 13.29
C ASP A 170 -2.92 -10.19 14.35
N PRO A 171 -3.64 -10.68 15.40
CA PRO A 171 -4.19 -9.85 16.47
C PRO A 171 -3.12 -9.21 17.37
#